data_AF-A0A7X6YF67-F1
#
_entry.id   AF-A0A7X6YF67-F1
#
_cell.length_a   1.000
_cell.length_b   1.000
_cell.length_c   1.000
_cell.angle_alpha   90.00
_cell.angle_beta   90.00
_cell.angle_gamma   90.00
#
_symmetry.space_group_name_H-M   'P 1'
#
loop_
_entity.id
_entity.type
_entity.pdbx_description
1 polymer ?
#
loop_
_entity_poly.entity_id
_entity_poly.type
_entity_poly.pdbx_seq_one_letter_code
_entity_poly.pdbx_strand_id
1 'polypeptide(L)'
;MKRSTMWAGLFCGLAAAAMQTAEAADAVNAQYRPQLFKQFGDHVNTPDGLAQDRHGNIFMAAPNFVDASYPGAIMKMDKKTGKWSVFVTGLIHPETGRGAPMGMEFAEDGHLYYCDNQYFNDKNYKSRVMRVVIDKAGEPQRIEPVVENIKLANALRVRGNAIYFTETFFDLEGKNLGGVYRVPISAFKERPVRLLPKAQWQQDPYCIGVTETTPLPHRKDTAATDGMCFDKEGNIYTGNFGDGHFYVMRLQRDGSYAKPETLIYDPKIFPSCDGVCYYAKKNWVIITDSERNAVRYWDIKAGTLGLLWENVDTDGADGLLDQPCEPMVWGDKLIVVNFDMKFPGLLNTVNDNVHTVSVIDLGTGGCPFLNLFRKEAMRNFLDFKGKTALVTGAAGAIGKGVALGLAQRGARVVVTDLKQDTVDAVVAELTSAGYDVAGLAADVTDESRVKAVVELAATRFDKTIDILVN
;
A
#
# COMPACT_ATOMS: atom_id res chain seq x y z
N MET A 1 -53.66 -22.02 -17.60
CA MET A 1 -52.81 -22.32 -16.40
C MET A 1 -51.60 -23.13 -16.85
N LYS A 2 -50.43 -22.87 -16.27
CA LYS A 2 -49.08 -23.46 -16.52
C LYS A 2 -48.15 -22.69 -17.49
N ARG A 3 -47.64 -21.55 -17.01
CA ARG A 3 -46.29 -21.02 -17.29
C ARG A 3 -45.80 -20.33 -16.02
N SER A 4 -45.17 -21.07 -15.10
CA SER A 4 -44.56 -20.46 -13.89
C SER A 4 -43.36 -21.21 -13.31
N THR A 5 -42.77 -22.20 -14.00
CA THR A 5 -41.76 -23.08 -13.38
C THR A 5 -40.33 -22.94 -13.94
N MET A 6 -40.08 -22.08 -14.94
CA MET A 6 -38.73 -21.94 -15.53
C MET A 6 -37.86 -20.83 -14.94
N TRP A 7 -38.39 -19.95 -14.08
CA TRP A 7 -37.62 -18.84 -13.51
C TRP A 7 -36.91 -19.17 -12.19
N ALA A 8 -37.31 -20.25 -11.50
CA ALA A 8 -36.69 -20.64 -10.22
C ALA A 8 -35.32 -21.33 -10.38
N GLY A 9 -35.08 -22.04 -11.48
CA GLY A 9 -33.83 -22.78 -11.71
C GLY A 9 -32.63 -21.87 -12.05
N LEU A 10 -32.85 -20.76 -12.75
CA LEU A 10 -31.80 -19.84 -13.17
C LEU A 10 -31.33 -18.93 -12.01
N PHE A 11 -32.24 -18.54 -11.12
CA PHE A 11 -31.92 -17.77 -9.91
C PHE A 11 -31.12 -18.59 -8.88
N CYS A 12 -31.44 -19.89 -8.72
CA CYS A 12 -30.65 -20.76 -7.85
C CYS A 12 -29.23 -21.03 -8.39
N GLY A 13 -29.05 -21.14 -9.71
CA GLY A 13 -27.73 -21.34 -10.33
C GLY A 13 -26.80 -20.11 -10.22
N LEU A 14 -27.35 -18.91 -10.39
CA LEU A 14 -26.60 -17.65 -10.22
C LEU A 14 -26.30 -17.35 -8.75
N ALA A 15 -27.22 -17.66 -7.83
CA ALA A 15 -26.97 -17.55 -6.39
C ALA A 15 -25.92 -18.57 -5.91
N ALA A 16 -25.96 -19.82 -6.40
CA ALA A 16 -24.97 -20.84 -6.08
C ALA A 16 -23.58 -20.51 -6.66
N ALA A 17 -23.49 -19.97 -7.88
CA ALA A 17 -22.24 -19.51 -8.46
C ALA A 17 -21.69 -18.27 -7.72
N ALA A 18 -22.56 -17.32 -7.34
CA ALA A 18 -22.16 -16.17 -6.53
C ALA A 18 -21.70 -16.58 -5.13
N MET A 19 -22.37 -17.56 -4.49
CA MET A 19 -21.97 -18.14 -3.20
C MET A 19 -20.65 -18.91 -3.33
N GLN A 20 -20.44 -19.70 -4.37
CA GLN A 20 -19.14 -20.37 -4.62
C GLN A 20 -18.00 -19.37 -4.87
N THR A 21 -18.25 -18.26 -5.55
CA THR A 21 -17.23 -17.21 -5.74
C THR A 21 -16.96 -16.40 -4.48
N ALA A 22 -17.97 -16.21 -3.62
CA ALA A 22 -17.83 -15.54 -2.32
C ALA A 22 -17.10 -16.45 -1.32
N GLU A 23 -17.48 -17.73 -1.22
CA GLU A 23 -16.77 -18.74 -0.42
C GLU A 23 -15.32 -18.91 -0.87
N ALA A 24 -15.03 -18.85 -2.17
CA ALA A 24 -13.65 -18.90 -2.68
C ALA A 24 -12.85 -17.62 -2.36
N ALA A 25 -13.47 -16.43 -2.39
CA ALA A 25 -12.82 -15.17 -2.02
C ALA A 25 -12.59 -15.07 -0.49
N ASP A 26 -13.57 -15.51 0.31
CA ASP A 26 -13.46 -15.61 1.77
C ASP A 26 -12.42 -16.66 2.18
N ALA A 27 -12.32 -17.77 1.45
CA ALA A 27 -11.27 -18.79 1.65
C ALA A 27 -9.85 -18.27 1.31
N VAL A 28 -9.71 -17.37 0.32
CA VAL A 28 -8.43 -16.74 -0.07
C VAL A 28 -8.03 -15.58 0.85
N ASN A 29 -8.97 -14.94 1.55
CA ASN A 29 -8.65 -14.03 2.65
C ASN A 29 -8.26 -14.81 3.92
N ALA A 30 -8.91 -15.94 4.20
CA ALA A 30 -8.64 -16.74 5.40
C ALA A 30 -7.19 -17.25 5.49
N GLN A 31 -6.51 -17.53 4.36
CA GLN A 31 -5.09 -17.92 4.34
C GLN A 31 -4.15 -16.83 4.85
N TYR A 32 -4.52 -15.55 4.71
CA TYR A 32 -3.74 -14.40 5.20
C TYR A 32 -4.31 -13.83 6.50
N ARG A 33 -5.19 -14.58 7.19
CA ARG A 33 -5.76 -14.12 8.46
C ARG A 33 -4.62 -13.84 9.47
N PRO A 34 -4.56 -12.62 10.01
CA PRO A 34 -3.66 -12.27 11.10
C PRO A 34 -3.86 -13.19 12.31
N GLN A 35 -2.76 -13.47 13.00
CA GLN A 35 -2.71 -14.22 14.25
C GLN A 35 -1.91 -13.45 15.28
N LEU A 36 -2.18 -13.67 16.56
CA LEU A 36 -1.45 -12.99 17.62
C LEU A 36 0.00 -13.46 17.62
N PHE A 37 0.93 -12.53 17.39
CA PHE A 37 2.36 -12.82 17.46
C PHE A 37 2.91 -12.58 18.86
N LYS A 38 2.57 -11.41 19.43
CA LYS A 38 3.04 -10.99 20.74
C LYS A 38 2.06 -10.01 21.37
N GLN A 39 1.72 -10.31 22.62
CA GLN A 39 1.09 -9.38 23.55
C GLN A 39 2.16 -8.88 24.53
N PHE A 40 2.28 -7.57 24.68
CA PHE A 40 3.04 -6.94 25.76
C PHE A 40 2.12 -6.51 26.89
N GLY A 41 2.70 -6.03 28.00
CA GLY A 41 1.93 -5.35 29.04
C GLY A 41 2.02 -3.83 28.86
N ASP A 42 1.47 -3.10 29.82
CA ASP A 42 1.30 -1.63 29.80
C ASP A 42 2.58 -0.81 29.51
N HIS A 43 3.75 -1.40 29.75
CA HIS A 43 5.06 -0.81 29.44
C HIS A 43 5.38 -0.70 27.93
N VAL A 44 4.54 -1.27 27.07
CA VAL A 44 4.59 -1.15 25.61
C VAL A 44 3.15 -0.88 25.11
N ASN A 45 2.61 0.28 25.47
CA ASN A 45 1.20 0.61 25.22
C ASN A 45 0.91 1.24 23.85
N THR A 46 1.94 1.68 23.14
CA THR A 46 1.82 2.19 21.77
C THR A 46 3.08 1.79 21.05
N PRO A 47 3.19 0.55 20.53
CA PRO A 47 4.35 0.10 19.78
C PRO A 47 4.37 0.71 18.37
N ASP A 48 5.55 0.79 17.77
CA ASP A 48 5.72 1.32 16.41
C ASP A 48 6.86 0.57 15.68
N GLY A 49 7.77 1.30 15.02
CA GLY A 49 8.81 0.85 14.11
C GLY A 49 9.51 -0.45 14.48
N LEU A 50 9.74 -1.26 13.45
CA LEU A 50 10.44 -2.53 13.52
C LEU A 50 11.79 -2.42 12.82
N ALA A 51 12.79 -3.13 13.33
CA ALA A 51 14.02 -3.41 12.63
C ALA A 51 14.46 -4.86 12.82
N GLN A 52 15.30 -5.32 11.92
CA GLN A 52 15.96 -6.62 12.01
C GLN A 52 17.48 -6.44 11.98
N ASP A 53 18.19 -7.10 12.90
CA ASP A 53 19.65 -7.18 12.81
C ASP A 53 20.12 -8.31 11.87
N ARG A 54 21.42 -8.33 11.59
CA ARG A 54 22.06 -9.37 10.74
C ARG A 54 21.89 -10.81 11.25
N HIS A 55 21.57 -10.99 12.53
CA HIS A 55 21.35 -12.30 13.16
C HIS A 55 19.88 -12.73 13.09
N GLY A 56 19.02 -11.83 12.61
CA GLY A 56 17.60 -12.02 12.44
C GLY A 56 16.76 -11.71 13.68
N ASN A 57 17.37 -11.14 14.72
CA ASN A 57 16.65 -10.65 15.90
C ASN A 57 15.75 -9.49 15.50
N ILE A 58 14.59 -9.38 16.16
CA ILE A 58 13.62 -8.30 15.91
C ILE A 58 13.80 -7.23 16.97
N PHE A 59 13.76 -5.98 16.56
CA PHE A 59 13.73 -4.81 17.44
C PHE A 59 12.45 -4.05 17.17
N MET A 60 11.86 -3.47 18.23
CA MET A 60 10.57 -2.79 18.14
C MET A 60 10.59 -1.53 19.01
N ALA A 61 10.13 -0.42 18.44
CA ALA A 61 9.91 0.82 19.16
C ALA A 61 8.67 0.70 20.05
N ALA A 62 8.75 1.33 21.22
CA ALA A 62 7.64 1.57 22.12
C ALA A 62 7.68 3.04 22.56
N PRO A 63 7.12 3.98 21.78
CA PRO A 63 7.04 5.38 22.16
C PRO A 63 6.15 5.62 23.38
N ASN A 64 5.15 4.76 23.63
CA ASN A 64 4.26 4.81 24.80
C ASN A 64 3.47 6.13 24.90
N PHE A 65 2.78 6.51 23.81
CA PHE A 65 2.02 7.76 23.75
C PHE A 65 0.71 7.71 24.56
N VAL A 66 0.09 6.54 24.68
CA VAL A 66 -1.20 6.37 25.38
C VAL A 66 -1.02 6.51 26.89
N ASP A 67 -0.09 5.75 27.49
CA ASP A 67 0.30 5.92 28.89
C ASP A 67 1.76 6.34 28.97
N ALA A 68 1.93 7.66 28.99
CA ALA A 68 3.22 8.28 29.09
C ALA A 68 3.84 8.12 30.49
N SER A 69 3.21 7.51 31.50
CA SER A 69 3.93 7.20 32.75
C SER A 69 5.11 6.23 32.51
N TYR A 70 5.02 5.42 31.46
CA TYR A 70 6.11 4.57 30.99
C TYR A 70 7.08 5.36 30.09
N PRO A 71 8.40 5.18 30.24
CA PRO A 71 9.37 5.80 29.34
C PRO A 71 9.32 5.13 27.95
N GLY A 72 9.65 5.90 26.91
CA GLY A 72 9.89 5.32 25.59
C GLY A 72 11.05 4.32 25.63
N ALA A 73 10.90 3.21 24.92
CA ALA A 73 11.87 2.12 24.92
C ALA A 73 12.02 1.47 23.54
N ILE A 74 13.11 0.75 23.34
CA ILE A 74 13.29 -0.17 22.22
C ILE A 74 13.37 -1.57 22.81
N MET A 75 12.49 -2.47 22.36
CA MET A 75 12.43 -3.87 22.75
C MET A 75 13.24 -4.71 21.75
N LYS A 76 13.79 -5.85 22.21
CA LYS A 76 14.50 -6.83 21.38
C LYS A 76 13.94 -8.22 21.61
N MET A 77 13.68 -8.94 20.52
CA MET A 77 13.40 -10.37 20.49
C MET A 77 14.61 -11.12 19.97
N ASP A 78 15.14 -12.03 20.77
CA ASP A 78 16.15 -12.96 20.29
C ASP A 78 15.50 -14.01 19.37
N LYS A 79 16.01 -14.15 18.14
CA LYS A 79 15.44 -15.05 17.12
C LYS A 79 15.47 -16.52 17.52
N LYS A 80 16.50 -16.95 18.27
CA LYS A 80 16.70 -18.37 18.60
C LYS A 80 15.79 -18.83 19.73
N THR A 81 15.62 -17.98 20.73
CA THR A 81 14.88 -18.27 21.96
C THR A 81 13.44 -17.75 21.93
N GLY A 82 13.17 -16.77 21.07
CA GLY A 82 11.90 -16.03 21.05
C GLY A 82 11.70 -15.10 22.25
N LYS A 83 12.71 -14.94 23.11
CA LYS A 83 12.62 -14.15 24.32
C LYS A 83 12.71 -12.66 24.01
N TRP A 84 11.80 -11.88 24.59
CA TRP A 84 11.81 -10.44 24.56
C TRP A 84 12.54 -9.83 25.78
N SER A 85 13.26 -8.74 25.56
CA SER A 85 13.90 -7.93 26.60
C SER A 85 13.94 -6.46 26.19
N VAL A 86 14.09 -5.56 27.17
CA VAL A 86 14.41 -4.16 26.87
C VAL A 86 15.82 -4.09 26.30
N PHE A 87 15.97 -3.49 25.11
CA PHE A 87 17.27 -3.24 24.49
C PHE A 87 17.82 -1.90 24.96
N VAL A 88 17.01 -0.84 24.85
CA VAL A 88 17.37 0.51 25.28
C VAL A 88 16.16 1.16 25.95
N THR A 89 16.42 1.90 27.01
CA THR A 89 15.48 2.81 27.66
C THR A 89 16.17 4.16 27.93
N GLY A 90 15.45 5.14 28.47
CA GLY A 90 16.05 6.45 28.81
C GLY A 90 16.36 7.30 27.58
N LEU A 91 15.53 7.23 26.55
CA LEU A 91 15.65 7.92 25.25
C LEU A 91 15.37 9.43 25.34
N ILE A 92 15.73 10.07 26.45
CA ILE A 92 15.21 11.38 26.85
C ILE A 92 15.75 12.50 25.95
N HIS A 93 14.86 13.24 25.31
CA HIS A 93 15.18 14.51 24.69
C HIS A 93 15.43 15.57 25.80
N PRO A 94 16.51 16.36 25.70
CA PRO A 94 16.93 17.27 26.78
C PRO A 94 15.89 18.35 27.11
N GLU A 95 15.14 18.83 26.11
CA GLU A 95 14.12 19.87 26.32
C GLU A 95 12.74 19.33 26.70
N THR A 96 12.25 18.26 26.06
CA THR A 96 10.90 17.73 26.32
C THR A 96 10.86 16.75 27.50
N GLY A 97 12.02 16.24 27.93
CA GLY A 97 12.10 15.22 28.97
C GLY A 97 11.59 13.84 28.52
N ARG A 98 11.36 13.63 27.22
CA ARG A 98 10.73 12.45 26.65
C ARG A 98 11.52 11.85 25.51
N GLY A 99 11.47 10.54 25.38
CA GLY A 99 11.91 9.83 24.19
C GLY A 99 10.74 9.10 23.56
N ALA A 100 10.66 9.14 22.24
CA ALA A 100 9.56 8.56 21.48
C ALA A 100 10.12 7.89 20.22
N PRO A 101 10.79 6.73 20.37
CA PRO A 101 11.32 6.00 19.22
C PRO A 101 10.19 5.58 18.28
N MET A 102 10.41 5.70 16.98
CA MET A 102 9.50 5.29 15.90
C MET A 102 10.31 4.44 14.88
N GLY A 103 10.04 4.60 13.59
CA GLY A 103 10.78 3.99 12.48
C GLY A 103 12.28 3.88 12.71
N MET A 104 12.82 2.69 12.47
CA MET A 104 14.21 2.32 12.80
C MET A 104 14.79 1.33 11.81
N GLU A 105 16.11 1.27 11.71
CA GLU A 105 16.82 0.37 10.80
C GLU A 105 18.29 0.23 11.22
N PHE A 106 18.86 -0.97 11.04
CA PHE A 106 20.29 -1.18 11.22
C PHE A 106 21.07 -0.75 9.99
N ALA A 107 22.15 0.01 10.18
CA ALA A 107 23.08 0.33 9.12
C ALA A 107 24.20 -0.70 9.00
N GLU A 108 24.90 -0.67 7.86
CA GLU A 108 26.06 -1.55 7.60
C GLU A 108 27.22 -1.32 8.58
N ASP A 109 27.30 -0.15 9.21
CA ASP A 109 28.28 0.15 10.25
C ASP A 109 28.00 -0.58 11.59
N GLY A 110 26.87 -1.30 11.66
CA GLY A 110 26.46 -2.10 12.81
C GLY A 110 25.71 -1.32 13.89
N HIS A 111 25.38 -0.05 13.64
CA HIS A 111 24.60 0.77 14.56
C HIS A 111 23.11 0.76 14.19
N LEU A 112 22.27 0.96 15.20
CA LEU A 112 20.83 1.14 15.02
C LEU A 112 20.53 2.63 14.91
N TYR A 113 19.79 3.01 13.87
CA TYR A 113 19.28 4.34 13.71
C TYR A 113 17.78 4.33 13.95
N TYR A 114 17.23 5.39 14.53
CA TYR A 114 15.78 5.49 14.76
C TYR A 114 15.30 6.95 14.74
N CYS A 115 14.04 7.15 14.37
CA CYS A 115 13.36 8.43 14.49
C CYS A 115 12.87 8.65 15.94
N ASP A 116 13.19 9.79 16.52
CA ASP A 116 12.67 10.25 17.82
C ASP A 116 11.57 11.29 17.57
N ASN A 117 10.31 10.86 17.65
CA ASN A 117 9.13 11.66 17.34
C ASN A 117 8.69 12.51 18.54
N GLN A 118 9.01 13.79 18.50
CA GLN A 118 8.64 14.73 19.55
C GLN A 118 7.37 15.51 19.25
N TYR A 119 6.67 15.28 18.13
CA TYR A 119 5.51 16.07 17.73
C TYR A 119 4.38 16.06 18.78
N PHE A 120 4.18 14.94 19.46
CA PHE A 120 3.18 14.80 20.52
C PHE A 120 3.61 15.43 21.86
N ASN A 121 4.90 15.73 22.03
CA ASN A 121 5.45 16.37 23.23
C ASN A 121 5.66 17.87 23.04
N ASP A 122 6.24 18.27 21.90
CA ASP A 122 6.51 19.64 21.51
C ASP A 122 6.54 19.77 19.97
N LYS A 123 5.63 20.58 19.44
CA LYS A 123 5.51 20.83 17.99
C LYS A 123 6.58 21.77 17.46
N ASN A 124 7.50 22.31 18.26
CA ASN A 124 8.52 23.27 17.82
C ASN A 124 9.76 22.60 17.20
N TYR A 125 9.54 21.67 16.27
CA TYR A 125 10.59 21.00 15.47
C TYR A 125 11.67 20.29 16.31
N LYS A 126 11.23 19.65 17.39
CA LYS A 126 12.09 18.93 18.34
C LYS A 126 12.33 17.47 17.96
N SER A 127 11.69 16.95 16.91
CA SER A 127 11.94 15.59 16.45
C SER A 127 13.35 15.48 15.88
N ARG A 128 13.93 14.28 15.97
CA ARG A 128 15.32 14.01 15.59
C ARG A 128 15.44 12.64 14.93
N VAL A 129 16.53 12.42 14.21
CA VAL A 129 17.02 11.06 13.97
C VAL A 129 18.18 10.81 14.91
N MET A 130 18.18 9.65 15.53
CA MET A 130 19.10 9.24 16.59
C MET A 130 19.89 8.01 16.14
N ARG A 131 21.08 7.84 16.71
CA ARG A 131 21.92 6.65 16.56
C ARG A 131 22.16 6.01 17.91
N VAL A 132 21.84 4.72 18.04
CA VAL A 132 22.34 3.87 19.11
C VAL A 132 23.66 3.28 18.65
N VAL A 133 24.74 3.66 19.33
CA VAL A 133 26.07 3.11 19.08
C VAL A 133 26.16 1.78 19.79
N ILE A 134 26.45 0.74 19.02
CA ILE A 134 26.43 -0.65 19.45
C ILE A 134 27.85 -1.22 19.32
N ASP A 135 28.28 -1.96 20.34
CA ASP A 135 29.59 -2.60 20.33
C ASP A 135 29.59 -3.94 19.55
N LYS A 136 30.74 -4.64 19.56
CA LYS A 136 30.87 -5.94 18.88
C LYS A 136 30.09 -7.07 19.55
N ALA A 137 29.72 -6.91 20.82
CA ALA A 137 28.88 -7.87 21.53
C ALA A 137 27.38 -7.67 21.23
N GLY A 138 27.03 -6.57 20.56
CA GLY A 138 25.64 -6.21 20.27
C GLY A 138 24.99 -5.40 21.38
N GLU A 139 25.78 -4.82 22.29
CA GLU A 139 25.30 -4.06 23.44
C GLU A 139 25.33 -2.55 23.18
N PRO A 140 24.27 -1.81 23.56
CA PRO A 140 24.19 -0.38 23.36
C PRO A 140 25.16 0.35 24.31
N GLN A 141 25.98 1.23 23.75
CA GLN A 141 27.01 1.97 24.49
C GLN A 141 26.60 3.41 24.77
N ARG A 142 25.98 4.07 23.79
CA ARG A 142 25.47 5.43 23.90
C ARG A 142 24.44 5.72 22.82
N ILE A 143 23.73 6.82 22.99
CA ILE A 143 22.71 7.30 22.06
C ILE A 143 23.00 8.75 21.75
N GLU A 144 23.00 9.12 20.47
CA GLU A 144 23.35 10.47 20.04
C GLU A 144 22.47 10.93 18.87
N PRO A 145 22.12 12.23 18.80
CA PRO A 145 21.42 12.76 17.65
C PRO A 145 22.33 12.76 16.42
N VAL A 146 21.75 12.51 15.25
CA VAL A 146 22.43 12.58 13.96
C VAL A 146 21.74 13.52 12.98
N VAL A 147 20.44 13.76 13.13
CA VAL A 147 19.68 14.77 12.38
C VAL A 147 18.72 15.50 13.31
N GLU A 148 18.60 16.82 13.17
CA GLU A 148 17.76 17.69 13.97
C GLU A 148 16.93 18.66 13.10
N ASN A 149 16.03 19.40 13.76
CA ASN A 149 15.09 20.36 13.15
C ASN A 149 14.03 19.67 12.27
N ILE A 150 13.37 18.68 12.86
CA ILE A 150 12.31 17.88 12.25
C ILE A 150 11.02 18.10 13.05
N LYS A 151 9.90 18.29 12.38
CA LYS A 151 8.58 18.47 13.01
C LYS A 151 8.08 17.17 13.62
N LEU A 152 7.90 16.15 12.78
CA LEU A 152 7.50 14.80 13.14
C LEU A 152 8.39 13.86 12.33
N ALA A 153 9.39 13.25 12.98
CA ALA A 153 10.25 12.25 12.36
C ALA A 153 9.53 10.90 12.44
N ASN A 154 9.33 10.22 11.30
CA ASN A 154 8.53 9.00 11.27
C ASN A 154 9.30 7.78 10.75
N ALA A 155 9.12 7.38 9.49
CA ALA A 155 9.81 6.22 8.93
C ALA A 155 11.32 6.43 8.83
N LEU A 156 12.08 5.35 8.93
CA LEU A 156 13.53 5.33 8.73
C LEU A 156 13.94 4.08 7.95
N ARG A 157 14.79 4.26 6.93
CA ARG A 157 15.47 3.19 6.21
C ARG A 157 16.93 3.55 5.98
N VAL A 158 17.75 2.53 5.77
CA VAL A 158 19.17 2.69 5.42
C VAL A 158 19.43 1.99 4.10
N ARG A 159 20.17 2.64 3.21
CA ARG A 159 20.63 2.02 1.96
C ARG A 159 22.01 2.56 1.60
N GLY A 160 22.98 1.63 1.47
CA GLY A 160 24.38 2.00 1.33
C GLY A 160 24.83 2.88 2.50
N ASN A 161 25.56 3.95 2.22
CA ASN A 161 26.14 4.83 3.24
C ASN A 161 25.25 6.05 3.59
N ALA A 162 23.93 5.91 3.55
CA ALA A 162 22.99 6.99 3.86
C ALA A 162 21.77 6.49 4.64
N ILE A 163 21.31 7.33 5.55
CA ILE A 163 20.01 7.19 6.20
C ILE A 163 18.96 7.94 5.39
N TYR A 164 17.75 7.40 5.39
CA TYR A 164 16.57 7.95 4.75
C TYR A 164 15.46 8.00 5.77
N PHE A 165 14.73 9.10 5.83
CA PHE A 165 13.60 9.24 6.75
C PHE A 165 12.51 10.13 6.18
N THR A 166 11.32 10.01 6.74
CA THR A 166 10.19 10.87 6.42
C THR A 166 9.96 11.91 7.52
N GLU A 167 9.46 13.07 7.08
CA GLU A 167 8.90 14.08 7.95
C GLU A 167 7.44 14.31 7.58
N THR A 168 6.52 13.94 8.47
CA THR A 168 5.08 13.91 8.15
C THR A 168 4.46 15.29 7.99
N PHE A 169 5.01 16.32 8.64
CA PHE A 169 4.47 17.67 8.62
C PHE A 169 5.55 18.71 8.37
N PHE A 170 5.35 19.59 7.39
CA PHE A 170 6.16 20.80 7.23
C PHE A 170 5.60 22.01 7.99
N ASP A 171 4.33 21.99 8.36
CA ASP A 171 3.64 23.07 9.08
C ASP A 171 3.81 24.44 8.41
N LEU A 172 3.39 24.51 7.15
CA LEU A 172 3.42 25.70 6.31
C LEU A 172 1.99 26.18 6.06
N GLU A 173 1.77 27.49 6.16
CA GLU A 173 0.43 28.07 5.95
C GLU A 173 -0.13 27.70 4.58
N GLY A 174 -1.36 27.17 4.56
CA GLY A 174 -2.07 26.78 3.34
C GLY A 174 -1.48 25.57 2.61
N LYS A 175 -0.57 24.81 3.23
CA LYS A 175 0.16 23.71 2.60
C LYS A 175 0.25 22.49 3.52
N ASN A 176 -0.25 21.34 3.06
CA ASN A 176 -0.21 20.08 3.80
C ASN A 176 0.93 19.21 3.25
N LEU A 177 2.16 19.65 3.49
CA LEU A 177 3.36 19.00 2.93
C LEU A 177 4.06 18.11 3.95
N GLY A 178 4.65 17.04 3.44
CA GLY A 178 5.63 16.19 4.13
C GLY A 178 6.89 16.01 3.26
N GLY A 179 7.96 15.51 3.86
CA GLY A 179 9.26 15.39 3.20
C GLY A 179 9.84 13.98 3.25
N VAL A 180 10.62 13.65 2.21
CA VAL A 180 11.52 12.50 2.17
C VAL A 180 12.94 13.03 2.17
N TYR A 181 13.75 12.59 3.11
CA TYR A 181 15.13 13.05 3.27
C TYR A 181 16.13 11.93 3.05
N ARG A 182 17.33 12.31 2.59
CA ARG A 182 18.50 11.44 2.48
C ARG A 182 19.71 12.15 3.08
N VAL A 183 20.28 11.58 4.14
CA VAL A 183 21.48 12.12 4.80
C VAL A 183 22.61 11.10 4.75
N PRO A 184 23.73 11.38 4.07
CA PRO A 184 24.90 10.50 4.09
C PRO A 184 25.43 10.34 5.52
N ILE A 185 25.85 9.13 5.89
CA ILE A 185 26.37 8.86 7.25
C ILE A 185 27.63 9.70 7.55
N SER A 186 28.39 10.04 6.50
CA SER A 186 29.55 10.94 6.63
C SER A 186 29.19 12.38 7.04
N ALA A 187 27.95 12.83 6.82
CA ALA A 187 27.53 14.22 7.05
C ALA A 187 27.41 14.56 8.54
N PHE A 188 27.26 13.56 9.43
CA PHE A 188 27.08 13.76 10.87
C PHE A 188 28.19 13.12 11.72
N LYS A 189 29.40 12.99 11.18
CA LYS A 189 30.55 12.42 11.93
C LYS A 189 30.97 13.25 13.14
N GLU A 190 30.99 14.58 13.00
CA GLU A 190 31.47 15.50 14.04
C GLU A 190 30.33 16.08 14.88
N ARG A 191 29.17 16.30 14.25
CA ARG A 191 27.99 16.90 14.86
C ARG A 191 26.73 16.49 14.09
N PRO A 192 25.53 16.58 14.68
CA PRO A 192 24.29 16.31 13.97
C PRO A 192 24.12 17.23 12.75
N VAL A 193 23.51 16.69 11.70
CA VAL A 193 23.00 17.52 10.59
C VAL A 193 21.77 18.26 11.10
N ARG A 194 21.69 19.56 10.79
CA ARG A 194 20.51 20.36 11.08
C ARG A 194 19.83 20.74 9.77
N LEU A 195 18.61 20.24 9.57
CA LEU A 195 17.82 20.56 8.37
C LEU A 195 17.49 22.05 8.34
N LEU A 196 17.26 22.59 7.14
CA LEU A 196 16.80 23.96 6.98
C LEU A 196 15.36 24.13 7.49
N PRO A 197 14.94 25.38 7.81
CA PRO A 197 13.53 25.66 8.07
C PRO A 197 12.66 25.19 6.91
N LYS A 198 11.46 24.66 7.19
CA LYS A 198 10.62 24.05 6.16
C LYS A 198 10.17 25.04 5.08
N ALA A 199 10.13 26.34 5.36
CA ALA A 199 9.89 27.36 4.34
C ALA A 199 10.99 27.41 3.25
N GLN A 200 12.17 26.84 3.52
CA GLN A 200 13.36 26.80 2.65
C GLN A 200 13.68 25.37 2.18
N TRP A 201 12.71 24.46 2.22
CA TRP A 201 12.94 23.04 1.92
C TRP A 201 13.53 22.81 0.52
N GLN A 202 13.21 23.67 -0.47
CA GLN A 202 13.77 23.54 -1.83
C GLN A 202 15.28 23.80 -1.89
N GLN A 203 15.85 24.46 -0.88
CA GLN A 203 17.29 24.70 -0.76
C GLN A 203 17.97 23.69 0.15
N ASP A 204 17.22 22.82 0.84
CA ASP A 204 17.79 21.83 1.74
C ASP A 204 18.43 20.70 0.91
N PRO A 205 19.76 20.51 0.97
CA PRO A 205 20.45 19.53 0.14
C PRO A 205 20.10 18.07 0.51
N TYR A 206 19.44 17.86 1.65
CA TYR A 206 19.02 16.55 2.11
C TYR A 206 17.56 16.24 1.79
N CYS A 207 16.74 17.24 1.43
CA CYS A 207 15.36 17.03 1.02
C CYS A 207 15.33 16.52 -0.43
N ILE A 208 14.94 15.25 -0.62
CA ILE A 208 14.95 14.61 -1.94
C ILE A 208 13.56 14.46 -2.55
N GLY A 209 12.50 14.68 -1.76
CA GLY A 209 11.12 14.58 -2.20
C GLY A 209 10.16 15.24 -1.22
N VAL A 210 9.00 15.66 -1.74
CA VAL A 210 7.91 16.26 -0.96
C VAL A 210 6.60 15.66 -1.45
N THR A 211 5.73 15.26 -0.53
CA THR A 211 4.36 14.84 -0.83
C THR A 211 3.37 15.85 -0.30
N GLU A 212 2.14 15.83 -0.81
CA GLU A 212 1.07 16.74 -0.40
C GLU A 212 -0.20 15.96 -0.08
N THR A 213 -0.87 16.34 1.02
CA THR A 213 -2.10 15.70 1.48
C THR A 213 -3.32 16.58 1.22
N THR A 214 -4.38 15.96 0.72
CA THR A 214 -5.72 16.54 0.61
C THR A 214 -6.60 15.99 1.74
N PRO A 215 -6.99 16.81 2.73
CA PRO A 215 -7.81 16.33 3.84
C PRO A 215 -9.13 15.74 3.37
N LEU A 216 -9.49 14.58 3.92
CA LEU A 216 -10.70 13.86 3.54
C LEU A 216 -11.94 14.47 4.20
N PRO A 217 -13.14 14.37 3.59
CA PRO A 217 -14.36 14.96 4.16
C PRO A 217 -14.72 14.45 5.56
N HIS A 218 -14.49 13.16 5.83
CA HIS A 218 -14.74 12.54 7.13
C HIS A 218 -13.58 12.70 8.11
N ARG A 219 -12.38 13.05 7.62
CA ARG A 219 -11.14 13.13 8.39
C ARG A 219 -10.31 14.34 7.95
N LYS A 220 -10.26 15.37 8.79
CA LYS A 220 -9.51 16.62 8.52
C LYS A 220 -8.00 16.51 8.77
N ASP A 221 -7.46 15.30 8.66
CA ASP A 221 -6.05 15.06 8.90
C ASP A 221 -5.22 15.59 7.72
N THR A 222 -4.07 16.18 8.03
CA THR A 222 -3.14 16.78 7.07
C THR A 222 -1.80 16.06 7.03
N ALA A 223 -1.70 14.91 7.72
CA ALA A 223 -0.50 14.09 7.76
C ALA A 223 -0.10 13.64 6.36
N ALA A 224 1.07 14.09 5.93
CA ALA A 224 1.61 13.75 4.63
C ALA A 224 2.52 12.53 4.75
N THR A 225 3.77 12.66 4.28
CA THR A 225 4.69 11.53 4.10
C THR A 225 4.89 10.72 5.38
N ASP A 226 4.58 9.43 5.33
CA ASP A 226 4.69 8.54 6.48
C ASP A 226 5.64 7.36 6.23
N GLY A 227 5.14 6.14 6.02
CA GLY A 227 5.96 4.97 5.78
C GLY A 227 6.80 5.06 4.51
N MET A 228 7.95 4.37 4.50
CA MET A 228 8.76 4.21 3.30
C MET A 228 9.44 2.84 3.21
N CYS A 229 9.72 2.39 2.00
CA CYS A 229 10.64 1.29 1.76
C CYS A 229 11.40 1.45 0.43
N PHE A 230 12.40 0.61 0.24
CA PHE A 230 13.07 0.45 -1.05
C PHE A 230 12.65 -0.85 -1.73
N ASP A 231 12.49 -0.83 -3.05
CA ASP A 231 12.54 -2.06 -3.83
C ASP A 231 14.00 -2.51 -4.08
N LYS A 232 14.15 -3.63 -4.80
CA LYS A 232 15.45 -4.16 -5.22
C LYS A 232 16.26 -3.17 -6.08
N GLU A 233 15.60 -2.35 -6.90
CA GLU A 233 16.22 -1.40 -7.83
C GLU A 233 16.66 -0.11 -7.14
N GLY A 234 16.15 0.14 -5.94
CA GLY A 234 16.44 1.34 -5.15
C GLY A 234 15.44 2.45 -5.33
N ASN A 235 14.29 2.19 -5.96
CA ASN A 235 13.19 3.14 -5.95
C ASN A 235 12.61 3.22 -4.53
N ILE A 236 12.24 4.43 -4.10
CA ILE A 236 11.56 4.66 -2.82
C ILE A 236 10.06 4.58 -3.06
N TYR A 237 9.37 3.81 -2.25
CA TYR A 237 7.92 3.80 -2.16
C TYR A 237 7.52 4.46 -0.85
N THR A 238 6.57 5.37 -0.89
CA THR A 238 6.09 6.11 0.28
C THR A 238 4.67 6.58 0.04
N GLY A 239 3.93 6.85 1.11
CA GLY A 239 2.58 7.38 1.00
C GLY A 239 2.24 8.36 2.08
N ASN A 240 1.07 8.95 1.94
CA ASN A 240 0.51 9.87 2.89
C ASN A 240 -0.40 9.15 3.89
N PHE A 241 -0.23 9.44 5.17
CA PHE A 241 -1.12 8.94 6.21
C PHE A 241 -2.54 9.50 6.07
N GLY A 242 -2.64 10.80 5.75
CA GLY A 242 -3.84 11.63 5.73
C GLY A 242 -4.92 11.27 4.70
N ASP A 243 -4.49 10.77 3.54
CA ASP A 243 -5.36 10.57 2.37
C ASP A 243 -5.03 9.33 1.52
N GLY A 244 -4.04 8.54 1.94
CA GLY A 244 -3.62 7.32 1.25
C GLY A 244 -3.07 7.55 -0.15
N HIS A 245 -2.66 8.78 -0.50
CA HIS A 245 -1.94 9.01 -1.75
C HIS A 245 -0.60 8.27 -1.70
N PHE A 246 -0.37 7.34 -2.64
CA PHE A 246 0.83 6.50 -2.68
C PHE A 246 1.72 6.85 -3.87
N TYR A 247 3.03 6.88 -3.62
CA TYR A 247 4.01 7.39 -4.57
C TYR A 247 5.18 6.43 -4.76
N VAL A 248 5.85 6.59 -5.91
CA VAL A 248 7.20 6.09 -6.15
C VAL A 248 8.15 7.24 -6.48
N MET A 249 9.34 7.25 -5.90
CA MET A 249 10.45 8.09 -6.31
C MET A 249 11.51 7.22 -6.95
N ARG A 250 11.74 7.42 -8.25
CA ARG A 250 12.63 6.55 -9.03
C ARG A 250 14.09 6.97 -8.85
N LEU A 251 14.95 6.00 -8.59
CA LEU A 251 16.39 6.24 -8.51
C LEU A 251 16.94 6.54 -9.91
N GLN A 252 17.66 7.65 -10.04
CA GLN A 252 18.29 8.08 -11.29
C GLN A 252 19.72 7.55 -11.39
N ARG A 253 20.26 7.54 -12.62
CA ARG A 253 21.63 7.05 -12.90
C ARG A 253 22.73 7.82 -12.17
N ASP A 254 22.50 9.09 -11.86
CA ASP A 254 23.42 9.95 -11.12
C ASP A 254 23.30 9.77 -9.59
N GLY A 255 22.42 8.88 -9.12
CA GLY A 255 22.17 8.63 -7.71
C GLY A 255 21.23 9.63 -7.02
N SER A 256 20.63 10.55 -7.78
CA SER A 256 19.52 11.39 -7.33
C SER A 256 18.17 10.66 -7.46
N TYR A 257 17.10 11.24 -6.91
CA TYR A 257 15.75 10.70 -7.06
C TYR A 257 14.91 11.63 -7.94
N ALA A 258 14.09 11.03 -8.80
CA ALA A 258 13.03 11.75 -9.48
C ALA A 258 11.99 12.24 -8.47
N LYS A 259 11.20 13.25 -8.87
CA LYS A 259 10.06 13.73 -8.07
C LYS A 259 9.08 12.58 -7.81
N PRO A 260 8.37 12.58 -6.66
CA PRO A 260 7.33 11.59 -6.37
C PRO A 260 6.32 11.49 -7.51
N GLU A 261 6.18 10.28 -8.06
CA GLU A 261 5.20 9.91 -9.07
C GLU A 261 4.04 9.19 -8.39
N THR A 262 2.79 9.56 -8.68
CA THR A 262 1.61 8.89 -8.13
C THR A 262 1.48 7.48 -8.68
N LEU A 263 1.43 6.49 -7.79
CA LEU A 263 1.05 5.12 -8.14
C LEU A 263 -0.47 4.93 -8.04
N ILE A 264 -1.06 5.41 -6.95
CA ILE A 264 -2.50 5.36 -6.72
C ILE A 264 -2.95 6.51 -5.81
N TYR A 265 -4.14 7.03 -6.10
CA TYR A 265 -4.87 7.94 -5.21
C TYR A 265 -6.36 7.62 -5.32
N ASP A 266 -6.84 6.78 -4.41
CA ASP A 266 -8.26 6.46 -4.27
C ASP A 266 -8.61 6.31 -2.78
N PRO A 267 -8.91 7.42 -2.08
CA PRO A 267 -9.17 7.41 -0.64
C PRO A 267 -10.43 6.62 -0.25
N LYS A 268 -11.25 6.16 -1.20
CA LYS A 268 -12.37 5.27 -0.89
C LYS A 268 -11.91 3.83 -0.64
N ILE A 269 -10.83 3.43 -1.31
CA ILE A 269 -10.26 2.07 -1.25
C ILE A 269 -9.05 2.03 -0.33
N PHE A 270 -8.23 3.05 -0.36
CA PHE A 270 -6.99 3.17 0.40
C PHE A 270 -6.89 4.58 0.98
N PRO A 271 -7.53 4.83 2.14
CA PRO A 271 -7.61 6.16 2.75
C PRO A 271 -6.37 6.55 3.56
N SER A 272 -5.49 5.60 3.90
CA SER A 272 -4.37 5.86 4.79
C SER A 272 -3.17 4.98 4.46
N CYS A 273 -2.00 5.59 4.30
CA CYS A 273 -0.71 4.91 4.23
C CYS A 273 0.07 5.17 5.51
N ASP A 274 0.25 4.15 6.33
CA ASP A 274 1.16 4.21 7.48
C ASP A 274 2.50 3.57 7.06
N GLY A 275 3.03 2.61 7.81
CA GLY A 275 4.24 1.85 7.49
C GLY A 275 4.20 1.02 6.21
N VAL A 276 5.41 0.84 5.66
CA VAL A 276 5.62 0.23 4.34
C VAL A 276 6.86 -0.66 4.37
N CYS A 277 6.77 -1.87 3.78
CA CYS A 277 7.93 -2.75 3.61
C CYS A 277 7.94 -3.46 2.25
N TYR A 278 9.11 -3.90 1.81
CA TYR A 278 9.28 -4.60 0.54
C TYR A 278 9.34 -6.12 0.72
N TYR A 279 8.51 -6.85 -0.03
CA TYR A 279 8.52 -8.30 -0.08
C TYR A 279 9.12 -8.80 -1.40
N ALA A 280 10.42 -9.10 -1.36
CA ALA A 280 11.20 -9.46 -2.55
C ALA A 280 10.69 -10.71 -3.30
N LYS A 281 10.18 -11.73 -2.60
CA LYS A 281 9.77 -13.00 -3.23
C LYS A 281 8.63 -12.81 -4.24
N LYS A 282 7.70 -11.89 -3.97
CA LYS A 282 6.58 -11.59 -4.87
C LYS A 282 6.73 -10.24 -5.59
N ASN A 283 7.82 -9.51 -5.34
CA ASN A 283 8.06 -8.16 -5.83
C ASN A 283 6.92 -7.20 -5.48
N TRP A 284 6.53 -7.23 -4.20
CA TRP A 284 5.43 -6.44 -3.65
C TRP A 284 5.96 -5.39 -2.68
N VAL A 285 5.25 -4.27 -2.61
CA VAL A 285 5.38 -3.30 -1.52
C VAL A 285 4.17 -3.47 -0.62
N ILE A 286 4.36 -3.99 0.58
CA ILE A 286 3.30 -4.21 1.57
C ILE A 286 3.10 -2.92 2.35
N ILE A 287 1.84 -2.57 2.58
CA ILE A 287 1.42 -1.28 3.13
C ILE A 287 0.39 -1.53 4.23
N THR A 288 0.55 -0.90 5.37
CA THR A 288 -0.47 -0.88 6.41
C THR A 288 -1.42 0.32 6.22
N ASP A 289 -2.71 0.06 6.39
CA ASP A 289 -3.80 1.02 6.27
C ASP A 289 -4.49 1.14 7.62
N SER A 290 -3.99 2.09 8.42
CA SER A 290 -4.39 2.34 9.81
C SER A 290 -5.85 2.77 9.95
N GLU A 291 -6.45 3.39 8.93
CA GLU A 291 -7.85 3.79 9.00
C GLU A 291 -8.80 2.61 8.80
N ARG A 292 -8.39 1.58 8.05
CA ARG A 292 -9.24 0.43 7.69
C ARG A 292 -8.93 -0.85 8.45
N ASN A 293 -7.97 -0.85 9.36
CA ASN A 293 -7.44 -2.07 9.96
C ASN A 293 -7.09 -3.11 8.89
N ALA A 294 -6.29 -2.68 7.92
CA ALA A 294 -5.98 -3.46 6.73
C ALA A 294 -4.47 -3.52 6.43
N VAL A 295 -4.08 -4.61 5.77
CA VAL A 295 -2.78 -4.76 5.13
C VAL A 295 -3.01 -4.96 3.64
N ARG A 296 -2.43 -4.05 2.85
CA ARG A 296 -2.49 -4.01 1.40
C ARG A 296 -1.11 -4.29 0.81
N TYR A 297 -1.04 -4.45 -0.51
CA TYR A 297 0.22 -4.51 -1.22
C TYR A 297 0.12 -3.86 -2.59
N TRP A 298 1.16 -3.14 -3.01
CA TRP A 298 1.35 -2.76 -4.40
C TRP A 298 2.17 -3.84 -5.11
N ASP A 299 1.57 -4.50 -6.10
CA ASP A 299 2.29 -5.40 -7.01
C ASP A 299 3.04 -4.55 -8.04
N ILE A 300 4.36 -4.46 -7.89
CA ILE A 300 5.20 -3.64 -8.77
C ILE A 300 5.12 -4.11 -10.22
N LYS A 301 5.00 -5.43 -10.45
CA LYS A 301 4.98 -6.00 -11.81
C LYS A 301 3.63 -5.76 -12.49
N ALA A 302 2.54 -5.93 -11.75
CA ALA A 302 1.20 -5.74 -12.28
C ALA A 302 0.78 -4.27 -12.31
N GLY A 303 1.40 -3.40 -11.50
CA GLY A 303 0.99 -2.01 -11.35
C GLY A 303 -0.37 -1.87 -10.68
N THR A 304 -0.66 -2.74 -9.71
CA THR A 304 -1.99 -2.84 -9.07
C THR A 304 -1.87 -2.92 -7.56
N LEU A 305 -2.80 -2.27 -6.86
CA LEU A 305 -3.00 -2.46 -5.43
C LEU A 305 -3.76 -3.77 -5.19
N GLY A 306 -3.37 -4.53 -4.17
CA GLY A 306 -3.96 -5.77 -3.70
C GLY A 306 -4.22 -5.74 -2.20
N LEU A 307 -5.02 -6.68 -1.70
CA LEU A 307 -5.41 -6.78 -0.28
C LEU A 307 -4.93 -8.11 0.27
N LEU A 308 -4.25 -8.08 1.41
CA LEU A 308 -3.96 -9.28 2.20
C LEU A 308 -5.07 -9.53 3.22
N TRP A 309 -5.45 -8.50 3.98
CA TRP A 309 -6.46 -8.59 5.02
C TRP A 309 -7.07 -7.24 5.36
N GLU A 310 -8.35 -7.22 5.74
CA GLU A 310 -9.08 -6.08 6.29
C GLU A 310 -10.09 -6.62 7.32
N ASN A 311 -10.16 -6.00 8.51
CA ASN A 311 -11.17 -6.33 9.52
C ASN A 311 -11.87 -5.08 10.06
N VAL A 312 -12.98 -5.30 10.76
CA VAL A 312 -13.65 -4.27 11.54
C VAL A 312 -12.86 -3.94 12.80
N ASP A 313 -13.29 -2.92 13.53
CA ASP A 313 -12.76 -2.56 14.85
C ASP A 313 -12.71 -3.78 15.78
N THR A 314 -11.64 -3.92 16.56
CA THR A 314 -11.34 -5.09 17.38
C THR A 314 -10.46 -4.69 18.56
N ASP A 315 -10.26 -5.58 19.53
CA ASP A 315 -9.26 -5.37 20.61
C ASP A 315 -7.93 -6.05 20.28
N GLY A 316 -7.81 -6.71 19.12
CA GLY A 316 -6.60 -7.44 18.70
C GLY A 316 -6.31 -8.72 19.49
N ALA A 317 -7.17 -9.16 20.42
CA ALA A 317 -6.89 -10.29 21.31
C ALA A 317 -6.70 -11.63 20.58
N ASP A 318 -7.33 -11.78 19.42
CA ASP A 318 -7.21 -12.92 18.53
C ASP A 318 -6.17 -12.72 17.41
N GLY A 319 -5.44 -11.62 17.47
CA GLY A 319 -4.40 -11.22 16.53
C GLY A 319 -4.87 -10.44 15.31
N LEU A 320 -6.16 -10.11 15.21
CA LEU A 320 -6.64 -9.21 14.16
C LEU A 320 -5.95 -7.84 14.21
N LEU A 321 -6.03 -7.11 13.10
CA LEU A 321 -5.35 -5.83 12.95
C LEU A 321 -6.09 -4.77 13.74
N ASP A 322 -5.34 -3.97 14.46
CA ASP A 322 -5.89 -2.95 15.32
C ASP A 322 -5.09 -1.67 15.18
N GLN A 323 -5.48 -0.87 14.20
CA GLN A 323 -4.71 0.27 13.70
C GLN A 323 -3.26 -0.12 13.35
N PRO A 324 -3.06 -0.99 12.34
CA PRO A 324 -1.74 -1.50 11.98
C PRO A 324 -0.85 -0.36 11.49
N CYS A 325 0.30 -0.13 12.12
CA CYS A 325 1.20 0.97 11.75
C CYS A 325 2.49 0.52 11.06
N GLU A 326 3.15 -0.56 11.48
CA GLU A 326 4.43 -0.96 10.87
C GLU A 326 4.42 -2.43 10.42
N PRO A 327 4.65 -2.71 9.12
CA PRO A 327 4.89 -4.04 8.61
C PRO A 327 6.39 -4.35 8.46
N MET A 328 6.80 -5.58 8.79
CA MET A 328 8.13 -6.10 8.47
C MET A 328 8.08 -7.56 8.00
N VAL A 329 8.72 -7.85 6.86
CA VAL A 329 8.90 -9.23 6.39
C VAL A 329 9.98 -9.93 7.23
N TRP A 330 9.62 -11.04 7.84
CA TRP A 330 10.51 -11.91 8.62
C TRP A 330 10.46 -13.35 8.08
N GLY A 331 11.31 -13.65 7.09
CA GLY A 331 11.29 -14.92 6.39
C GLY A 331 10.04 -15.05 5.50
N ASP A 332 9.15 -15.97 5.83
CA ASP A 332 7.84 -16.16 5.19
C ASP A 332 6.68 -15.57 6.01
N LYS A 333 6.99 -14.76 7.02
CA LYS A 333 6.01 -14.11 7.88
C LYS A 333 6.02 -12.61 7.63
N LEU A 334 4.87 -11.98 7.75
CA LEU A 334 4.72 -10.55 7.89
C LEU A 334 4.39 -10.24 9.34
N ILE A 335 5.30 -9.59 10.05
CA ILE A 335 5.02 -9.05 11.39
C ILE A 335 4.36 -7.70 11.20
N VAL A 336 3.26 -7.45 11.88
CA VAL A 336 2.50 -6.19 11.81
C VAL A 336 2.31 -5.67 13.22
N VAL A 337 2.79 -4.45 13.47
CA VAL A 337 2.60 -3.76 14.74
C VAL A 337 1.29 -2.98 14.69
N ASN A 338 0.53 -3.06 15.79
CA ASN A 338 -0.75 -2.38 15.99
C ASN A 338 -0.52 -1.21 16.94
N PHE A 339 -0.79 0.01 16.48
CA PHE A 339 -0.51 1.23 17.23
C PHE A 339 -1.54 1.49 18.32
N ASP A 340 -2.80 1.11 18.07
CA ASP A 340 -3.97 1.24 18.94
C ASP A 340 -3.98 2.53 19.79
N MET A 341 -4.02 3.67 19.09
CA MET A 341 -4.18 4.98 19.70
C MET A 341 -5.30 5.73 18.98
N LYS A 342 -6.32 6.12 19.73
CA LYS A 342 -7.45 6.87 19.21
C LYS A 342 -7.03 8.14 18.46
N PHE A 343 -7.36 8.20 17.17
CA PHE A 343 -7.34 9.44 16.38
C PHE A 343 -8.74 9.81 15.87
N PRO A 344 -9.09 11.12 15.82
CA PRO A 344 -10.37 11.55 15.28
C PRO A 344 -10.58 11.11 13.83
N GLY A 345 -11.67 10.39 13.57
CA GLY A 345 -12.08 9.97 12.22
C GLY A 345 -11.54 8.63 11.75
N LEU A 346 -10.75 7.93 12.58
CA LEU A 346 -10.34 6.54 12.34
C LEU A 346 -11.41 5.56 12.87
N LEU A 347 -11.30 4.30 12.44
CA LEU A 347 -12.19 3.21 12.85
C LEU A 347 -12.11 2.93 14.36
N ASN A 348 -10.90 2.90 14.91
CA ASN A 348 -10.62 2.70 16.33
C ASN A 348 -11.05 3.92 17.15
N THR A 349 -11.98 3.73 18.08
CA THR A 349 -12.59 4.83 18.87
C THR A 349 -12.21 4.86 20.35
N VAL A 350 -11.55 3.82 20.84
CA VAL A 350 -11.00 3.68 22.20
C VAL A 350 -9.52 3.26 22.11
N ASN A 351 -8.81 3.27 23.24
CA ASN A 351 -7.51 2.61 23.34
C ASN A 351 -7.80 1.30 24.08
N ASP A 352 -7.58 0.17 23.44
CA ASP A 352 -7.94 -1.14 23.95
C ASP A 352 -6.81 -1.75 24.80
N ASN A 353 -6.97 -3.01 25.20
CA ASN A 353 -5.91 -3.72 25.89
C ASN A 353 -4.72 -3.94 24.93
N VAL A 354 -3.51 -4.00 25.50
CA VAL A 354 -2.24 -3.97 24.77
C VAL A 354 -1.99 -5.23 23.90
N HIS A 355 -2.67 -5.33 22.75
CA HIS A 355 -2.55 -6.41 21.77
C HIS A 355 -1.72 -5.97 20.56
N THR A 356 -0.42 -5.95 20.82
CA THR A 356 0.55 -5.12 20.13
C THR A 356 1.03 -5.59 18.76
N VAL A 357 1.05 -6.90 18.52
CA VAL A 357 1.74 -7.44 17.34
C VAL A 357 1.00 -8.64 16.76
N SER A 358 0.64 -8.50 15.49
CA SER A 358 0.04 -9.53 14.66
C SER A 358 1.10 -10.17 13.74
N VAL A 359 0.81 -11.38 13.26
CA VAL A 359 1.58 -12.05 12.22
C VAL A 359 0.66 -12.61 11.13
N ILE A 360 1.05 -12.42 9.88
CA ILE A 360 0.42 -13.02 8.70
C ILE A 360 1.42 -13.99 8.04
N ASP A 361 0.97 -15.18 7.65
CA ASP A 361 1.80 -16.12 6.88
C ASP A 361 1.77 -15.75 5.39
N LEU A 362 2.93 -15.42 4.82
CA LEU A 362 3.09 -15.08 3.40
C LEU A 362 3.43 -16.30 2.53
N GLY A 363 3.80 -17.43 3.14
CA GLY A 363 4.31 -18.64 2.49
C GLY A 363 3.22 -19.60 2.03
N THR A 364 2.06 -19.62 2.70
CA THR A 364 0.90 -20.45 2.34
C THR A 364 0.02 -19.83 1.25
N GLY A 365 0.17 -18.53 1.00
CA GLY A 365 -0.75 -17.79 0.16
C GLY A 365 -0.41 -17.80 -1.34
N GLY A 366 -1.37 -18.19 -2.17
CA GLY A 366 -1.33 -18.02 -3.63
C GLY A 366 -1.27 -16.54 -4.07
N CYS A 367 -1.19 -16.29 -5.39
CA CYS A 367 -1.26 -14.93 -5.94
C CYS A 367 -2.68 -14.37 -5.75
N PRO A 368 -2.93 -13.33 -4.93
CA PRO A 368 -4.25 -12.76 -4.66
C PRO A 368 -4.68 -11.81 -5.78
N PHE A 369 -4.44 -12.20 -7.04
CA PHE A 369 -4.71 -11.38 -8.22
C PHE A 369 -6.20 -11.01 -8.36
N LEU A 370 -7.10 -11.65 -7.60
CA LEU A 370 -8.53 -11.35 -7.59
C LEU A 370 -8.99 -10.35 -6.52
N ASN A 371 -8.16 -9.95 -5.55
CA ASN A 371 -8.69 -9.38 -4.30
C ASN A 371 -8.74 -7.85 -4.19
N LEU A 372 -8.56 -7.10 -5.30
CA LEU A 372 -8.88 -5.65 -5.29
C LEU A 372 -9.88 -5.18 -6.35
N PHE A 373 -10.32 -6.06 -7.25
CA PHE A 373 -11.28 -5.69 -8.28
C PHE A 373 -12.71 -5.87 -7.78
N ARG A 374 -13.10 -5.11 -6.76
CA ARG A 374 -14.51 -4.99 -6.36
C ARG A 374 -15.25 -4.20 -7.44
N LYS A 375 -16.43 -4.74 -7.80
CA LYS A 375 -17.38 -4.41 -8.90
C LYS A 375 -17.64 -2.93 -9.29
N GLU A 376 -17.18 -1.93 -8.55
CA GLU A 376 -17.52 -0.52 -8.79
C GLU A 376 -16.44 0.28 -9.53
N ALA A 377 -15.15 0.04 -9.27
CA ALA A 377 -14.07 0.75 -9.99
C ALA A 377 -13.92 0.24 -11.44
N MET A 378 -14.17 -1.05 -11.68
CA MET A 378 -14.30 -1.62 -13.03
C MET A 378 -15.50 -1.05 -13.80
N ARG A 379 -16.50 -0.50 -13.09
CA ARG A 379 -17.66 0.13 -13.72
C ARG A 379 -17.34 1.49 -14.31
N ASN A 380 -16.20 2.11 -13.96
CA ASN A 380 -15.81 3.43 -14.46
C ASN A 380 -14.57 3.41 -15.37
N PHE A 381 -13.60 2.52 -15.14
CA PHE A 381 -12.39 2.43 -16.01
C PHE A 381 -12.58 1.55 -17.25
N LEU A 382 -13.62 0.73 -17.26
CA LEU A 382 -13.99 -0.18 -18.35
C LEU A 382 -15.47 -0.03 -18.73
N ASP A 383 -16.04 1.18 -18.58
CA ASP A 383 -17.31 1.53 -19.21
C ASP A 383 -17.04 1.94 -20.66
N PHE A 384 -17.49 1.10 -21.59
CA PHE A 384 -17.41 1.35 -23.02
C PHE A 384 -18.74 1.82 -23.61
N LYS A 385 -19.68 2.26 -22.76
CA LYS A 385 -20.97 2.79 -23.22
C LYS A 385 -20.76 3.90 -24.25
N GLY A 386 -21.32 3.67 -25.43
CA GLY A 386 -21.27 4.62 -26.54
C GLY A 386 -19.97 4.58 -27.36
N LYS A 387 -19.06 3.64 -27.09
CA LYS A 387 -17.89 3.32 -27.90
C LYS A 387 -18.18 2.20 -28.89
N THR A 388 -17.54 2.24 -30.05
CA THR A 388 -17.62 1.18 -31.06
C THR A 388 -16.31 0.39 -31.11
N ALA A 389 -16.38 -0.93 -30.97
CA ALA A 389 -15.23 -1.83 -31.01
C ALA A 389 -15.27 -2.75 -32.23
N LEU A 390 -14.15 -2.93 -32.92
CA LEU A 390 -13.95 -3.95 -33.96
C LEU A 390 -13.04 -5.04 -33.41
N VAL A 391 -13.51 -6.29 -33.45
CA VAL A 391 -12.76 -7.47 -33.03
C VAL A 391 -12.54 -8.39 -34.24
N THR A 392 -11.29 -8.63 -34.61
CA THR A 392 -10.91 -9.64 -35.60
C THR A 392 -10.70 -11.00 -34.92
N GLY A 393 -10.75 -12.10 -35.68
CA GLY A 393 -10.68 -13.45 -35.12
C GLY A 393 -11.82 -13.76 -34.13
N ALA A 394 -12.94 -13.06 -34.27
CA ALA A 394 -14.01 -13.04 -33.28
C ALA A 394 -14.81 -14.35 -33.20
N ALA A 395 -14.66 -15.25 -34.17
CA ALA A 395 -15.24 -16.60 -34.10
C ALA A 395 -14.34 -17.59 -33.34
N GLY A 396 -13.09 -17.22 -33.04
CA GLY A 396 -12.20 -17.98 -32.17
C GLY A 396 -12.58 -17.88 -30.69
N ALA A 397 -12.09 -18.81 -29.87
CA ALA A 397 -12.42 -18.87 -28.44
C ALA A 397 -12.04 -17.58 -27.67
N ILE A 398 -10.89 -16.99 -28.01
CA ILE A 398 -10.40 -15.76 -27.37
C ILE A 398 -11.16 -14.55 -27.92
N GLY A 399 -11.25 -14.40 -29.25
CA GLY A 399 -11.91 -13.26 -29.90
C GLY A 399 -13.38 -13.15 -29.51
N LYS A 400 -14.10 -14.27 -29.43
CA LYS A 400 -15.48 -14.31 -28.93
C LYS A 400 -15.59 -13.85 -27.48
N GLY A 401 -14.68 -14.31 -26.62
CA GLY A 401 -14.62 -13.88 -25.21
C GLY A 401 -14.37 -12.38 -25.08
N VAL A 402 -13.50 -11.82 -25.92
CA VAL A 402 -13.23 -10.37 -25.96
C VAL A 402 -14.44 -9.59 -26.46
N ALA A 403 -15.09 -10.04 -27.54
CA ALA A 403 -16.31 -9.42 -28.07
C ALA A 403 -17.43 -9.39 -27.02
N LEU A 404 -17.65 -10.51 -26.31
CA LEU A 404 -18.60 -10.58 -25.20
C LEU A 404 -18.21 -9.63 -24.05
N GLY A 405 -16.92 -9.61 -23.68
CA GLY A 405 -16.44 -8.75 -22.59
C GLY A 405 -16.64 -7.26 -22.87
N LEU A 406 -16.38 -6.82 -24.11
CA LEU A 406 -16.61 -5.44 -24.58
C LEU A 406 -18.11 -5.11 -24.58
N ALA A 407 -18.94 -6.01 -25.10
CA ALA A 407 -20.39 -5.86 -25.15
C ALA A 407 -21.03 -5.76 -23.74
N GLN A 408 -20.60 -6.61 -22.79
CA GLN A 408 -21.01 -6.57 -21.38
C GLN A 408 -20.71 -5.23 -20.70
N ARG A 409 -19.73 -4.50 -21.23
CA ARG A 409 -19.26 -3.20 -20.75
C ARG A 409 -19.87 -2.03 -21.53
N GLY A 410 -20.87 -2.28 -22.37
CA GLY A 410 -21.65 -1.24 -23.06
C GLY A 410 -21.11 -0.83 -24.43
N ALA A 411 -20.05 -1.46 -24.93
CA ALA A 411 -19.57 -1.21 -26.29
C ALA A 411 -20.59 -1.73 -27.33
N ARG A 412 -20.66 -1.04 -28.46
CA ARG A 412 -21.22 -1.58 -29.71
C ARG A 412 -20.12 -2.38 -30.39
N VAL A 413 -20.36 -3.62 -30.76
CA VAL A 413 -19.30 -4.51 -31.22
C VAL A 413 -19.51 -4.91 -32.68
N VAL A 414 -18.47 -4.74 -33.50
CA VAL A 414 -18.35 -5.35 -34.82
C VAL A 414 -17.43 -6.55 -34.71
N VAL A 415 -17.92 -7.72 -35.09
CA VAL A 415 -17.13 -8.95 -35.12
C VAL A 415 -16.77 -9.32 -36.56
N THR A 416 -15.52 -9.73 -36.78
CA THR A 416 -15.08 -10.24 -38.08
C THR A 416 -14.18 -11.46 -37.92
N ASP A 417 -14.32 -12.39 -38.85
CA ASP A 417 -13.54 -13.62 -38.98
C ASP A 417 -13.64 -14.11 -40.44
N LEU A 418 -12.96 -15.20 -40.79
CA LEU A 418 -12.85 -15.68 -42.18
C LEU A 418 -14.17 -16.21 -42.76
N LYS A 419 -15.08 -16.75 -41.94
CA LYS A 419 -16.30 -17.44 -42.40
C LYS A 419 -17.55 -16.76 -41.87
N GLN A 420 -18.48 -16.42 -42.77
CA GLN A 420 -19.71 -15.70 -42.42
C GLN A 420 -20.57 -16.49 -41.44
N ASP A 421 -20.72 -17.79 -41.64
CA ASP A 421 -21.55 -18.66 -40.82
C ASP A 421 -21.12 -18.63 -39.34
N THR A 422 -19.80 -18.56 -39.10
CA THR A 422 -19.23 -18.48 -37.74
C THR A 422 -19.34 -17.09 -37.13
N VAL A 423 -19.26 -16.04 -37.96
CA VAL A 423 -19.51 -14.67 -37.54
C VAL A 423 -20.99 -14.50 -37.15
N ASP A 424 -21.90 -15.01 -37.97
CA ASP A 424 -23.34 -14.97 -37.73
C ASP A 424 -23.72 -15.69 -36.43
N ALA A 425 -23.08 -16.82 -36.12
CA ALA A 425 -23.28 -17.53 -34.87
C ALA A 425 -22.91 -16.66 -33.65
N VAL A 426 -21.79 -15.93 -33.70
CA VAL A 426 -21.37 -15.02 -32.63
C VAL A 426 -22.31 -13.82 -32.53
N VAL A 427 -22.72 -13.23 -33.66
CA VAL A 427 -23.69 -12.13 -33.68
C VAL A 427 -25.03 -12.58 -33.08
N ALA A 428 -25.56 -13.73 -33.49
CA ALA A 428 -26.83 -14.26 -32.98
C ALA A 428 -26.77 -14.52 -31.47
N GLU A 429 -25.68 -15.10 -30.98
CA GLU A 429 -25.49 -15.34 -29.56
C GLU A 429 -25.46 -14.04 -28.75
N LEU A 430 -24.63 -13.07 -29.14
CA LEU A 430 -24.48 -11.83 -28.39
C LEU A 430 -25.72 -10.92 -28.49
N THR A 431 -26.38 -10.88 -29.64
CA THR A 431 -27.65 -10.14 -29.80
C THR A 431 -28.78 -10.78 -29.01
N SER A 432 -28.85 -12.13 -28.92
CA SER A 432 -29.83 -12.82 -28.06
C SER A 432 -29.63 -12.52 -26.57
N ALA A 433 -28.40 -12.19 -26.16
CA ALA A 433 -28.05 -11.73 -24.82
C ALA A 433 -28.31 -10.23 -24.59
N GLY A 434 -28.88 -9.52 -25.59
CA GLY A 434 -29.27 -8.11 -25.48
C GLY A 434 -28.18 -7.10 -25.82
N TYR A 435 -27.09 -7.52 -26.46
CA TYR A 435 -25.99 -6.64 -26.85
C TYR A 435 -26.14 -6.10 -28.28
N ASP A 436 -25.59 -4.91 -28.54
CA ASP A 436 -25.62 -4.27 -29.85
C ASP A 436 -24.40 -4.71 -30.69
N VAL A 437 -24.59 -5.77 -31.48
CA VAL A 437 -23.52 -6.45 -32.23
C VAL A 437 -23.87 -6.58 -33.71
N ALA A 438 -22.89 -6.36 -34.57
CA ALA A 438 -22.96 -6.62 -36.01
C ALA A 438 -21.72 -7.40 -36.45
N GLY A 439 -21.77 -8.05 -37.60
CA GLY A 439 -20.61 -8.80 -38.09
C GLY A 439 -20.60 -8.99 -39.58
N LEU A 440 -19.40 -9.06 -40.14
CA LEU A 440 -19.15 -9.36 -41.55
C LEU A 440 -17.85 -10.17 -41.65
N ALA A 441 -17.89 -11.26 -42.39
CA ALA A 441 -16.69 -12.04 -42.65
C ALA A 441 -15.72 -11.28 -43.54
N ALA A 442 -14.46 -11.28 -43.14
CA ALA A 442 -13.37 -10.69 -43.90
C ALA A 442 -12.08 -11.47 -43.65
N ASP A 443 -11.31 -11.62 -44.72
CA ASP A 443 -9.89 -11.89 -44.61
C ASP A 443 -9.19 -10.54 -44.38
N VAL A 444 -8.51 -10.41 -43.24
CA VAL A 444 -7.81 -9.18 -42.87
C VAL A 444 -6.61 -8.88 -43.78
N THR A 445 -6.21 -9.82 -44.62
CA THR A 445 -5.18 -9.62 -45.67
C THR A 445 -5.75 -8.99 -46.94
N ASP A 446 -7.09 -8.94 -47.10
CA ASP A 446 -7.78 -8.29 -48.22
C ASP A 446 -8.29 -6.89 -47.80
N GLU A 447 -7.61 -5.86 -48.28
CA GLU A 447 -7.93 -4.46 -47.96
C GLU A 447 -9.36 -4.08 -48.33
N SER A 448 -9.91 -4.64 -49.41
CA SER A 448 -11.28 -4.34 -49.85
C SER A 448 -12.31 -4.88 -48.86
N ARG A 449 -12.03 -6.06 -48.28
CA ARG A 449 -12.88 -6.70 -47.27
C ARG A 449 -12.79 -5.98 -45.93
N VAL A 450 -11.60 -5.55 -45.53
CA VAL A 450 -11.41 -4.73 -44.33
C VAL A 450 -12.19 -3.42 -44.42
N LYS A 451 -12.15 -2.73 -45.58
CA LYS A 451 -12.96 -1.53 -45.82
C LYS A 451 -14.45 -1.78 -45.63
N ALA A 452 -14.97 -2.89 -46.15
CA ALA A 452 -16.38 -3.25 -45.97
C ALA A 452 -16.77 -3.49 -44.50
N VAL A 453 -15.87 -4.06 -43.68
CA VAL A 453 -16.10 -4.24 -42.23
C VAL A 453 -16.12 -2.89 -41.49
N VAL A 454 -15.22 -1.98 -41.85
CA VAL A 454 -15.20 -0.62 -41.29
C VAL A 454 -16.45 0.16 -41.70
N GLU A 455 -16.90 0.01 -42.95
CA GLU A 455 -18.11 0.66 -43.48
C GLU A 455 -19.40 0.12 -42.84
N LEU A 456 -19.43 -1.18 -42.51
CA LEU A 456 -20.48 -1.77 -41.68
C LEU A 456 -20.53 -1.09 -40.30
N ALA A 457 -19.39 -0.88 -39.65
CA ALA A 457 -19.31 -0.20 -38.35
C ALA A 457 -19.88 1.24 -38.45
N ALA A 458 -19.48 1.97 -39.49
CA ALA A 458 -19.91 3.34 -39.74
C ALA A 458 -21.42 3.42 -39.99
N THR A 459 -21.97 2.53 -40.81
CA THR A 459 -23.38 2.55 -41.20
C THR A 459 -24.29 2.07 -40.08
N ARG A 460 -23.91 1.01 -39.36
CA ARG A 460 -24.77 0.39 -38.33
C ARG A 460 -24.80 1.19 -37.02
N PHE A 461 -23.72 1.90 -36.71
CA PHE A 461 -23.57 2.58 -35.42
C PHE A 461 -23.41 4.10 -35.51
N ASP A 462 -23.43 4.68 -36.72
CA ASP A 462 -23.27 6.12 -36.99
C ASP A 462 -22.02 6.70 -36.29
N LYS A 463 -20.94 5.90 -36.26
CA LYS A 463 -19.71 6.18 -35.50
C LYS A 463 -18.46 5.58 -36.13
N THR A 464 -17.32 6.21 -35.82
CA THR A 464 -15.97 5.67 -36.04
C THR A 464 -15.67 4.51 -35.09
N ILE A 465 -14.69 3.68 -35.43
CA ILE A 465 -14.17 2.63 -34.53
C ILE A 465 -13.29 3.31 -33.47
N ASP A 466 -13.65 3.16 -32.19
CA ASP A 466 -12.88 3.66 -31.04
C ASP A 466 -11.85 2.64 -30.56
N ILE A 467 -12.16 1.35 -30.71
CA ILE A 467 -11.39 0.24 -30.15
C ILE A 467 -11.17 -0.80 -31.26
N LEU A 468 -9.91 -1.15 -31.51
CA LEU A 468 -9.54 -2.23 -32.43
C LEU A 468 -8.84 -3.34 -31.63
N VAL A 469 -9.31 -4.57 -31.77
CA VAL A 469 -8.68 -5.78 -31.23
C VAL A 469 -8.37 -6.70 -32.41
N ASN A 470 -7.09 -7.05 -32.58
CA ASN A 470 -6.59 -7.89 -33.66
C ASN A 470 -5.71 -9.04 -33.19
#